data_AF-A0A3D5KFS4-F1
#
_entry.id   AF-A0A3D5KFS4-F1
#
_cell.length_a   1.000
_cell.length_b   1.000
_cell.length_c   1.000
_cell.angle_alpha   90.00
_cell.angle_beta   90.00
_cell.angle_gamma   90.00
#
_symmetry.space_group_name_H-M   'P 1'
#
loop_
_entity.id
_entity.type
_entity.pdbx_description
1 polymer ?
#
loop_
_entity_poly.entity_id
_entity_poly.type
_entity_poly.pdbx_seq_one_letter_code
_entity_poly.pdbx_strand_id
1 'polypeptide(L)' 'MTNPSLNPHESIELKELLNQEVLGIKQLSSSLQIVKDMDLKSFMEDALADKKFSLNELVTTLETLVTSQ' A
#
# COMPACT_ATOMS: atom_id res chain seq x y z
N MET A 1 3.90 14.14 -27.04
CA MET A 1 4.08 13.12 -26.00
C MET A 1 2.87 13.24 -25.10
N THR A 2 2.04 12.21 -25.05
CA THR A 2 0.72 12.24 -24.38
C THR A 2 0.91 12.18 -22.87
N ASN A 3 0.50 13.24 -22.16
CA ASN A 3 0.42 13.26 -20.70
C ASN A 3 -0.53 12.13 -20.23
N PRO A 4 -0.07 11.15 -19.44
CA PRO A 4 -0.97 10.15 -18.88
C PRO A 4 -1.61 10.73 -17.63
N SER A 5 -2.47 11.74 -17.79
CA SER A 5 -3.39 12.07 -16.69
C SER A 5 -4.31 10.87 -16.52
N LEU A 6 -4.29 10.26 -15.33
CA LEU A 6 -5.22 9.18 -15.01
C LEU A 6 -6.64 9.65 -15.30
N ASN A 7 -7.40 8.82 -16.02
CA ASN A 7 -8.80 9.11 -16.21
C ASN A 7 -9.53 9.02 -14.85
N PRO A 8 -10.76 9.55 -14.73
CA PRO A 8 -11.46 9.58 -13.45
C PRO A 8 -11.64 8.21 -12.79
N HIS A 9 -11.82 7.14 -13.58
CA HIS A 9 -11.96 5.79 -13.06
C HIS A 9 -10.64 5.23 -12.52
N GLU A 10 -9.55 5.42 -13.25
CA GLU A 10 -8.19 5.06 -12.82
C GLU A 10 -7.79 5.80 -11.54
N SER A 11 -8.18 7.07 -11.41
CA SER A 11 -7.94 7.88 -10.21
C SER A 11 -8.71 7.35 -8.98
N ILE A 12 -9.95 6.90 -9.19
CA ILE A 12 -10.77 6.29 -8.12
C ILE A 12 -10.19 4.94 -7.71
N GLU A 13 -9.83 4.09 -8.68
CA GLU A 13 -9.26 2.77 -8.41
C GLU A 13 -7.94 2.88 -7.64
N LEU A 14 -7.08 3.81 -8.03
CA LEU A 14 -5.82 4.05 -7.34
C LEU A 14 -6.03 4.56 -5.91
N LYS A 15 -7.01 5.44 -5.68
CA LYS A 15 -7.38 5.88 -4.33
C LYS A 15 -7.89 4.71 -3.48
N GLU A 16 -8.70 3.83 -4.06
CA GLU A 16 -9.17 2.62 -3.38
C GLU A 16 -8.01 1.69 -3.02
N LEU A 17 -7.09 1.46 -3.94
CA LEU A 17 -5.91 0.65 -3.71
C LEU A 17 -5.02 1.20 -2.58
N LEU A 18 -4.78 2.51 -2.56
CA LEU A 18 -4.08 3.19 -1.45
C LEU A 18 -4.79 2.98 -0.10
N ASN A 19 -6.12 3.15 -0.07
CA ASN A 19 -6.89 2.96 1.14
C ASN A 19 -6.80 1.52 1.65
N GLN A 20 -6.86 0.53 0.74
CA GLN A 20 -6.74 -0.88 1.07
C GLN A 20 -5.37 -1.22 1.67
N GLU A 21 -4.28 -0.67 1.12
CA GLU A 21 -2.95 -0.89 1.70
C GLU A 21 -2.82 -0.26 3.08
N VAL A 22 -3.28 0.99 3.27
CA VAL A 22 -3.27 1.65 4.58
C VAL A 22 -4.10 0.89 5.61
N LEU A 23 -5.29 0.41 5.23
CA LEU A 23 -6.15 -0.38 6.12
C LEU A 23 -5.50 -1.72 6.47
N GLY A 24 -4.93 -2.42 5.50
CA GLY A 24 -4.24 -3.69 5.72
C GLY A 24 -3.03 -3.55 6.65
N ILE A 25 -2.22 -2.51 6.48
CA ILE A 25 -1.10 -2.19 7.38
C ILE A 25 -1.58 -1.99 8.82
N LYS A 26 -2.66 -1.23 9.02
CA LYS A 26 -3.23 -0.97 10.36
C LYS A 26 -3.74 -2.26 10.99
N GLN A 27 -4.45 -3.08 10.24
CA GLN A 27 -4.96 -4.37 10.70
C GLN A 27 -3.81 -5.29 11.13
N LEU A 28 -2.83 -5.54 10.26
CA LEU A 28 -1.66 -6.38 10.57
C LEU A 28 -0.89 -5.85 11.78
N SER A 29 -0.65 -4.53 11.83
CA SER A 29 0.06 -3.90 12.96
C SER A 29 -0.67 -4.10 14.28
N SER A 30 -2.00 -4.00 14.28
CA SER A 30 -2.80 -4.24 15.49
C SER A 30 -2.83 -5.72 15.90
N SER A 31 -2.92 -6.63 14.93
CA SER A 31 -2.96 -8.07 15.18
C SER A 31 -1.61 -8.60 15.66
N LEU A 32 -0.49 -8.08 15.16
CA LEU A 32 0.87 -8.47 15.58
C LEU A 32 1.10 -8.33 17.09
N GLN A 33 0.43 -7.39 17.76
CA GLN A 33 0.58 -7.17 19.20
C GLN A 33 -0.01 -8.28 20.06
N ILE A 34 -0.95 -9.06 19.52
CA ILE A 34 -1.68 -10.10 20.26
C ILE A 34 -1.29 -11.53 19.86
N VAL A 35 -0.49 -11.69 18.80
CA VAL A 35 -0.02 -12.99 18.32
C VAL A 35 1.09 -13.52 19.23
N LYS A 36 0.90 -14.73 19.75
CA LYS A 36 1.85 -15.42 20.63
C LYS A 36 2.70 -16.46 19.90
N ASP A 37 2.17 -17.01 18.83
CA ASP A 37 2.85 -18.00 18.00
C ASP A 37 3.96 -17.30 17.21
N MET A 38 5.21 -17.78 17.36
CA MET A 38 6.38 -17.10 16.81
C MET A 38 6.45 -17.21 15.29
N ASP A 39 6.07 -18.36 14.73
CA ASP A 39 6.11 -18.59 13.28
C ASP A 39 5.05 -17.73 12.58
N LEU A 40 3.83 -17.69 13.14
CA LEU A 40 2.77 -16.80 12.66
C LEU A 40 3.16 -15.33 12.82
N LYS A 41 3.81 -14.96 13.92
CA LYS A 41 4.27 -13.59 14.13
C LYS A 41 5.31 -13.18 13.07
N SER A 42 6.30 -14.04 12.81
CA SER A 42 7.31 -13.80 11.77
C SER A 42 6.66 -13.63 10.40
N PHE A 43 5.75 -14.54 10.04
CA PHE A 43 5.00 -14.45 8.78
C PHE A 43 4.21 -13.13 8.67
N MET A 44 3.59 -12.69 9.75
CA MET A 44 2.84 -11.43 9.79
C MET A 44 3.75 -10.20 9.74
N GLU A 45 4.96 -10.27 10.28
CA GLU A 45 5.98 -9.22 10.16
C GLU A 45 6.45 -9.07 8.72
N ASP A 46 6.69 -10.19 8.03
CA ASP A 46 7.03 -10.21 6.60
C ASP A 46 5.88 -9.64 5.76
N ALA A 47 4.64 -10.10 5.99
CA ALA A 47 3.47 -9.57 5.30
C ALA A 47 3.26 -8.06 5.54
N LEU A 48 3.57 -7.57 6.75
CA LEU A 48 3.52 -6.15 7.06
C LEU A 48 4.59 -5.36 6.30
N ALA A 49 5.80 -5.92 6.17
CA ALA A 49 6.88 -5.33 5.39
C ALA A 49 6.48 -5.22 3.91
N ASP A 50 5.94 -6.30 3.34
CA ASP A 50 5.48 -6.33 1.94
C ASP A 50 4.37 -5.31 1.65
N LYS A 51 3.41 -5.15 2.58
CA LYS A 51 2.37 -4.12 2.44
C LYS A 51 2.91 -2.71 2.50
N LYS A 52 3.86 -2.44 3.42
CA LYS A 52 4.53 -1.14 3.50
C LYS A 52 5.34 -0.84 2.24
N PHE A 53 6.03 -1.84 1.70
CA PHE A 53 6.73 -1.73 0.43
C PHE A 53 5.76 -1.40 -0.72
N SER A 54 4.65 -2.15 -0.83
CA SER A 54 3.63 -1.93 -1.85
C SER A 54 3.02 -0.53 -1.77
N LEU A 55 2.71 -0.04 -0.56
CA LEU A 55 2.23 1.32 -0.35
C LEU A 55 3.26 2.36 -0.82
N ASN A 56 4.54 2.16 -0.52
CA ASN A 56 5.61 3.06 -0.94
C ASN A 56 5.77 3.10 -2.46
N GLU A 57 5.68 1.96 -3.13
CA GLU A 57 5.72 1.87 -4.61
C GLU A 57 4.54 2.62 -5.24
N LEU A 58 3.33 2.49 -4.67
CA LEU A 58 2.14 3.21 -5.13
C LEU A 58 2.30 4.72 -4.98
N VAL A 59 2.78 5.18 -3.82
CA VAL A 59 3.04 6.60 -3.58
C VAL A 59 4.13 7.13 -4.50
N THR A 60 5.24 6.41 -4.66
CA THR A 60 6.35 6.80 -5.55
C THR A 60 5.90 6.90 -7.00
N THR A 61 5.06 5.97 -7.45
CA THR A 61 4.48 5.99 -8.81
C THR A 61 3.58 7.21 -9.00
N LEU A 62 2.74 7.51 -8.01
CA LEU A 62 1.88 8.69 -7.99
C LEU A 62 2.66 9.99 -8.04
N GLU A 63 3.69 10.11 -7.21
CA GLU A 63 4.57 11.27 -7.18
C GLU A 63 5.21 11.47 -8.55
N THR A 64 5.74 10.41 -9.17
CA THR A 64 6.32 10.44 -10.51
C THR A 64 5.32 10.91 -11.56
N LEU A 65 4.06 10.48 -11.48
CA LEU A 65 2.98 10.93 -12.37
C LEU A 65 2.59 12.39 -12.14
N VAL A 66 2.82 12.95 -10.95
CA VAL A 66 2.55 14.37 -10.63
C VAL A 66 3.72 15.27 -11.01
N THR A 67 4.98 14.87 -10.79
CA THR A 67 6.17 15.66 -11.17
C THR A 67 6.50 15.63 -12.66
N SER A 68 5.95 14.68 -13.42
CA SER A 68 6.04 14.66 -14.88
C SER A 68 4.96 15.51 -15.59
N GLN A 69 4.11 16.20 -14.84
CA GLN A 69 3.14 17.21 -15.32
C GLN A 69 3.70 18.63 -15.20
#